data_AF-A0A419F355-F1
#
_entry.id   AF-A0A419F355-F1
#
_cell.length_a   1.000
_cell.length_b   1.000
_cell.length_c   1.000
_cell.angle_alpha   90.00
_cell.angle_beta   90.00
_cell.angle_gamma   90.00
#
_symmetry.space_group_name_H-M   'P 1'
#
loop_
_entity.id
_entity.type
_entity.pdbx_description
1 polymer ?
#
loop_
_entity_poly.entity_id
_entity_poly.type
_entity_poly.pdbx_seq_one_letter_code
_entity_poly.pdbx_strand_id
1 'polypeptide(L)'
;MSWVVYELLYKTTGPVRIGYHKLGFIQRTRYYIPGRTMWGAATALLTRALHGGATEPGHYQDVGQKLMNKEIFLSYFYPCFLREESSERIIFFPRWIMGDPEWFSAEPSRLAYGSLTESEFEARFIASFGQTAIEPSLFAAEEASLHETEFICDKIRCDSSVQQLYFIGYLFVTGEMPKFDNRDIGWEKGDYRLKEILSTIYVGGDRTYGAGRLRLKQDESGPLRPQGLLFDQYEFDPHSGRIKVPERSPILAHVPCSSEELKGDFEPIVSLEYCEKKGPGQKPTVVSGLHWTPGSLTTKKKSFSIGAYGIWEEYKEERSHG
;
A
#
# COMPACT_ATOMS: atom_id res chain seq x y z
N MET A 1 -14.77 -8.49 -18.80
CA MET A 1 -15.30 -8.54 -17.41
C MET A 1 -15.39 -7.11 -16.92
N SER A 2 -16.49 -6.68 -16.30
CA SER A 2 -16.57 -5.35 -15.71
C SER A 2 -15.85 -5.30 -14.36
N TRP A 3 -15.42 -4.11 -13.96
CA TRP A 3 -14.77 -3.82 -12.69
C TRP A 3 -15.60 -2.78 -11.93
N VAL A 4 -15.72 -2.98 -10.63
CA VAL A 4 -16.23 -1.98 -9.69
C VAL A 4 -15.08 -1.57 -8.78
N VAL A 5 -14.88 -0.26 -8.64
CA VAL A 5 -13.79 0.29 -7.84
C VAL A 5 -14.38 1.07 -6.68
N TYR A 6 -13.83 0.87 -5.49
CA TYR A 6 -14.17 1.61 -4.29
C TYR A 6 -12.94 2.36 -3.79
N GLU A 7 -13.09 3.66 -3.57
CA GLU A 7 -12.12 4.47 -2.86
C GLU A 7 -12.19 4.17 -1.36
N LEU A 8 -11.01 3.94 -0.77
CA LEU A 8 -10.85 3.64 0.64
C LEU A 8 -9.97 4.73 1.27
N LEU A 9 -10.57 5.51 2.18
CA LEU A 9 -9.86 6.50 2.97
C LEU A 9 -9.76 6.02 4.42
N TYR A 10 -8.54 5.75 4.88
CA TYR A 10 -8.29 5.30 6.24
C TYR A 10 -7.69 6.41 7.09
N LYS A 11 -8.30 6.68 8.25
CA LYS A 11 -7.71 7.49 9.32
C LYS A 11 -6.68 6.66 10.08
N THR A 12 -5.48 7.19 10.27
CA THR A 12 -4.50 6.59 11.19
C THR A 12 -4.97 6.78 12.64
N THR A 13 -4.88 5.73 13.46
CA THR A 13 -5.24 5.80 14.89
C THR A 13 -4.06 5.53 15.82
N GLY A 14 -2.88 5.37 15.22
CA GLY A 14 -1.60 5.16 15.87
C GLY A 14 -0.52 5.14 14.79
N PRO A 15 0.77 5.19 15.19
CA PRO A 15 1.90 5.26 14.27
C PRO A 15 1.89 4.06 13.32
N VAL A 16 2.26 4.27 12.05
CA VAL A 16 2.23 3.22 11.03
C VAL A 16 3.65 2.77 10.71
N ARG A 17 3.92 1.48 10.89
CA ARG A 17 5.23 0.89 10.61
C ARG A 17 5.10 -0.16 9.51
N ILE A 18 5.75 0.11 8.38
CA ILE A 18 5.79 -0.80 7.23
C ILE A 18 7.24 -1.20 7.00
N GLY A 19 7.61 -2.44 7.32
CA GLY A 19 9.00 -2.87 7.21
C GLY A 19 9.61 -2.61 5.83
N TYR A 20 10.82 -2.04 5.81
CA TYR A 20 11.60 -1.82 4.60
C TYR A 20 12.95 -2.55 4.67
N HIS A 21 14.07 -1.84 4.53
CA HIS A 21 15.43 -2.35 4.75
C HIS A 21 16.01 -1.83 6.06
N LYS A 22 17.08 -2.46 6.53
CA LYS A 22 17.85 -1.97 7.68
C LYS A 22 18.99 -1.07 7.20
N LEU A 23 19.24 0.01 7.91
CA LEU A 23 20.41 0.88 7.73
C LEU A 23 21.21 0.89 9.03
N GLY A 24 22.28 0.10 9.09
CA GLY A 24 22.98 -0.16 10.35
C GLY A 24 22.04 -0.77 11.39
N PHE A 25 21.87 -0.08 12.53
CA PHE A 25 20.96 -0.49 13.60
C PHE A 25 19.53 0.10 13.47
N ILE A 26 19.28 0.91 12.43
CA ILE A 26 17.98 1.54 12.17
C ILE A 26 17.14 0.60 11.30
N GLN A 27 15.96 0.26 11.79
CA GLN A 27 14.93 -0.49 11.08
C GLN A 27 14.00 0.51 10.39
N ARG A 28 14.19 0.71 9.09
CA ARG A 28 13.44 1.73 8.34
C ARG A 28 12.00 1.32 8.06
N THR A 29 11.16 2.33 7.86
CA THR A 29 9.77 2.16 7.39
C THR A 29 9.61 2.62 5.94
N ARG A 30 8.77 1.94 5.16
CA ARG A 30 8.30 2.48 3.88
C ARG A 30 7.38 3.66 4.13
N TYR A 31 7.37 4.62 3.20
CA TYR A 31 6.57 5.86 3.29
C TYR A 31 5.15 5.73 2.70
N TYR A 32 4.81 4.54 2.24
CA TYR A 32 3.49 4.15 1.76
C TYR A 32 3.23 2.70 2.18
N ILE A 33 1.98 2.24 2.10
CA ILE A 33 1.61 0.87 2.44
C ILE A 33 1.51 0.06 1.14
N PRO A 34 2.36 -0.97 0.94
CA PRO A 34 2.28 -1.81 -0.25
C PRO A 34 0.94 -2.54 -0.37
N GLY A 35 0.47 -2.74 -1.61
CA GLY A 35 -0.73 -3.52 -1.89
C GLY A 35 -0.69 -4.91 -1.24
N ARG A 36 0.47 -5.55 -1.18
CA ARG A 36 0.66 -6.84 -0.49
C ARG A 36 0.37 -6.78 1.03
N THR A 37 0.73 -5.67 1.67
CA THR A 37 0.47 -5.48 3.11
C THR A 37 -1.03 -5.33 3.35
N MET A 38 -1.70 -4.54 2.51
CA MET A 38 -3.15 -4.38 2.53
C MET A 38 -3.88 -5.68 2.21
N TRP A 39 -3.41 -6.42 1.20
CA TRP A 39 -3.88 -7.75 0.84
C TRP A 39 -3.83 -8.71 2.03
N GLY A 40 -2.71 -8.75 2.77
CA GLY A 40 -2.58 -9.64 3.93
C GLY A 40 -3.55 -9.27 5.05
N ALA A 41 -3.69 -7.97 5.34
CA ALA A 41 -4.62 -7.47 6.35
C ALA A 41 -6.09 -7.76 5.98
N ALA A 42 -6.48 -7.49 4.74
CA ALA A 42 -7.83 -7.73 4.22
C ALA A 42 -8.15 -9.22 4.15
N THR A 43 -7.21 -10.06 3.66
CA THR A 43 -7.35 -11.52 3.63
C THR A 43 -7.64 -12.05 5.03
N ALA A 44 -6.92 -11.58 6.04
CA ALA A 44 -7.12 -12.02 7.41
C ALA A 44 -8.47 -11.59 8.01
N LEU A 45 -9.00 -10.42 7.63
CA LEU A 45 -10.33 -9.97 8.04
C LEU A 45 -11.43 -10.77 7.34
N LEU A 46 -11.32 -10.94 6.02
CA LEU A 46 -12.26 -11.73 5.21
C LEU A 46 -12.32 -13.18 5.68
N THR A 47 -11.16 -13.82 5.89
CA THR A 47 -11.10 -15.21 6.39
C THR A 47 -11.84 -15.35 7.72
N ARG A 48 -11.65 -14.42 8.66
CA ARG A 48 -12.35 -14.47 9.95
C ARG A 48 -13.85 -14.24 9.80
N ALA A 49 -14.28 -13.35 8.92
CA ALA A 49 -15.69 -13.12 8.65
C ALA A 49 -16.36 -14.35 8.01
N LEU A 50 -15.71 -14.94 7.00
CA LEU A 50 -16.24 -16.07 6.21
C LEU A 50 -16.34 -17.38 7.03
N HIS A 51 -15.45 -17.56 8.01
CA HIS A 51 -15.36 -18.78 8.83
C HIS A 51 -15.79 -18.57 10.31
N GLY A 52 -16.44 -17.44 10.63
CA GLY A 52 -16.99 -17.21 11.98
C GLY A 52 -15.94 -17.15 13.10
N GLY A 53 -14.71 -16.75 12.78
CA GLY A 53 -13.60 -16.59 13.73
C GLY A 53 -12.78 -17.87 14.00
N ALA A 54 -13.34 -19.06 13.83
CA ALA A 54 -12.60 -20.32 13.89
C ALA A 54 -11.83 -20.51 12.58
N THR A 55 -10.53 -20.20 12.59
CA THR A 55 -9.70 -20.16 11.38
C THR A 55 -8.56 -21.14 11.44
N GLU A 56 -8.40 -21.91 10.35
CA GLU A 56 -7.27 -22.81 10.13
C GLU A 56 -6.34 -22.22 9.06
N PRO A 57 -5.06 -22.62 9.02
CA PRO A 57 -4.11 -22.13 8.01
C PRO A 57 -4.62 -22.26 6.56
N GLY A 58 -5.33 -23.36 6.26
CA GLY A 58 -5.92 -23.60 4.94
C GLY A 58 -6.95 -22.55 4.53
N HIS A 59 -7.74 -22.02 5.48
CA HIS A 59 -8.74 -20.98 5.18
C HIS A 59 -8.10 -19.69 4.65
N TYR A 60 -6.95 -19.29 5.20
CA TYR A 60 -6.23 -18.10 4.72
C TYR A 60 -5.67 -18.29 3.31
N GLN A 61 -5.18 -19.50 3.00
CA GLN A 61 -4.71 -19.84 1.66
C GLN A 61 -5.87 -19.85 0.66
N ASP A 62 -7.01 -20.44 1.04
CA ASP A 62 -8.21 -20.51 0.21
C ASP A 62 -8.76 -19.12 -0.12
N VAL A 63 -8.98 -18.26 0.89
CA VAL A 63 -9.43 -16.88 0.65
C VAL A 63 -8.39 -16.12 -0.18
N GLY A 64 -7.10 -16.31 0.12
CA GLY A 64 -6.00 -15.67 -0.59
C GLY A 64 -5.88 -16.05 -2.07
N GLN A 65 -6.25 -17.28 -2.46
CA GLN A 65 -6.09 -17.81 -3.82
C GLN A 65 -7.39 -17.88 -4.64
N LYS A 66 -8.54 -18.05 -3.99
CA LYS A 66 -9.84 -18.20 -4.66
C LYS A 66 -10.59 -16.88 -4.78
N LEU A 67 -10.41 -15.98 -3.81
CA LEU A 67 -11.10 -14.68 -3.79
C LEU A 67 -10.13 -13.53 -4.05
N MET A 68 -9.12 -13.39 -3.19
CA MET A 68 -8.12 -12.33 -3.34
C MET A 68 -7.22 -12.63 -4.54
N ASN A 69 -6.71 -11.60 -5.22
CA ASN A 69 -5.91 -11.71 -6.46
C ASN A 69 -6.65 -12.34 -7.66
N LYS A 70 -7.95 -12.66 -7.53
CA LYS A 70 -8.79 -13.15 -8.62
C LYS A 70 -10.00 -12.27 -8.83
N GLU A 71 -10.75 -12.05 -7.75
CA GLU A 71 -11.97 -11.24 -7.78
C GLU A 71 -11.83 -9.94 -7.01
N ILE A 72 -10.97 -9.91 -5.98
CA ILE A 72 -10.72 -8.74 -5.14
C ILE A 72 -9.24 -8.38 -5.15
N PHE A 73 -8.95 -7.11 -5.44
CA PHE A 73 -7.60 -6.55 -5.50
C PHE A 73 -7.55 -5.23 -4.70
N LEU A 74 -6.38 -4.95 -4.13
CA LEU A 74 -6.13 -3.72 -3.37
C LEU A 74 -4.95 -2.98 -3.99
N SER A 75 -5.07 -1.67 -4.15
CA SER A 75 -3.94 -0.82 -4.54
C SER A 75 -2.91 -0.69 -3.42
N TYR A 76 -1.85 0.03 -3.73
CA TYR A 76 -0.99 0.66 -2.74
C TYR A 76 -1.76 1.80 -2.06
N PHE A 77 -1.41 2.11 -0.82
CA PHE A 77 -2.06 3.17 -0.05
C PHE A 77 -1.04 4.25 0.31
N TYR A 78 -1.41 5.50 0.06
CA TYR A 78 -0.52 6.65 0.16
C TYR A 78 -0.95 7.60 1.26
N PRO A 79 -0.01 8.19 2.00
CA PRO A 79 -0.33 9.20 2.99
C PRO A 79 -0.99 10.40 2.32
N CYS A 80 -2.02 10.95 2.97
CA CYS A 80 -2.70 12.15 2.52
C CYS A 80 -3.25 12.99 3.67
N PHE A 81 -3.45 14.27 3.39
CA PHE A 81 -4.24 15.18 4.22
C PHE A 81 -5.56 15.51 3.54
N LEU A 82 -6.56 15.80 4.36
CA LEU A 82 -7.83 16.37 3.94
C LEU A 82 -7.82 17.85 4.25
N ARG A 83 -8.15 18.70 3.27
CA ARG A 83 -8.43 20.11 3.55
C ARG A 83 -9.85 20.23 4.10
N GLU A 84 -9.96 20.74 5.32
CA GLU A 84 -11.24 20.86 6.04
C GLU A 84 -12.29 21.67 5.27
N GLU A 85 -11.84 22.64 4.45
CA GLU A 85 -12.72 23.59 3.77
C GLU A 85 -13.09 23.21 2.32
N SER A 86 -12.37 22.28 1.66
CA SER A 86 -12.51 22.09 0.20
C SER A 86 -12.73 20.66 -0.28
N SER A 87 -12.86 19.65 0.60
CA SER A 87 -12.85 18.21 0.22
C SER A 87 -11.64 17.78 -0.63
N GLU A 88 -10.67 18.70 -0.83
CA GLU A 88 -9.47 18.52 -1.59
C GLU A 88 -8.49 17.68 -0.77
N ARG A 89 -7.80 16.78 -1.46
CA ARG A 89 -6.86 15.85 -0.84
C ARG A 89 -5.45 16.20 -1.31
N ILE A 90 -4.56 16.39 -0.35
CA ILE A 90 -3.13 16.49 -0.65
C ILE A 90 -2.56 15.09 -0.45
N ILE A 91 -2.23 14.42 -1.56
CA ILE A 91 -1.72 13.05 -1.53
C ILE A 91 -0.21 13.08 -1.81
N PHE A 92 0.56 12.42 -0.94
CA PHE A 92 2.02 12.42 -0.97
C PHE A 92 2.52 11.20 -1.76
N PHE A 93 2.29 11.20 -3.08
CA PHE A 93 2.81 10.15 -3.96
C PHE A 93 4.33 10.23 -4.08
N PRO A 94 5.05 9.10 -4.06
CA PRO A 94 6.43 9.09 -4.49
C PRO A 94 6.50 9.53 -5.95
N ARG A 95 7.51 10.32 -6.28
CA ARG A 95 7.80 10.77 -7.65
C ARG A 95 9.31 10.88 -7.81
N TRP A 96 9.84 10.21 -8.82
CA TRP A 96 11.23 10.36 -9.21
C TRP A 96 11.45 11.73 -9.84
N ILE A 97 12.43 12.47 -9.34
CA ILE A 97 12.89 13.74 -9.89
C ILE A 97 14.23 13.45 -10.55
N MET A 98 14.29 13.66 -11.85
CA MET A 98 15.56 13.56 -12.59
C MET A 98 16.46 14.73 -12.18
N GLY A 99 17.67 14.42 -11.77
CA GLY A 99 18.72 15.39 -11.51
C GLY A 99 19.18 16.11 -12.78
N ASP A 100 19.75 17.30 -12.60
CA ASP A 100 20.38 18.05 -13.69
C ASP A 100 21.83 17.55 -13.87
N PRO A 101 22.19 16.99 -15.04
CA PRO A 101 23.52 16.46 -15.29
C PRO A 101 24.58 17.56 -15.57
N GLU A 102 24.25 18.85 -15.60
CA GLU A 102 25.24 19.89 -15.92
C GLU A 102 26.30 20.09 -14.81
N TRP A 103 27.56 19.91 -15.20
CA TRP A 103 28.73 19.73 -14.33
C TRP A 103 29.23 21.05 -13.73
N PHE A 104 28.58 21.49 -12.64
CA PHE A 104 29.17 22.21 -11.50
C PHE A 104 28.14 22.41 -10.37
N SER A 105 26.85 22.21 -10.66
CA SER A 105 25.72 22.30 -9.72
C SER A 105 24.79 21.07 -9.83
N ALA A 106 25.33 19.90 -10.15
CA ALA A 106 24.55 18.69 -10.41
C ALA A 106 23.66 18.34 -9.21
N GLU A 107 22.36 18.61 -9.30
CA GLU A 107 21.39 18.06 -8.36
C GLU A 107 21.26 16.57 -8.66
N PRO A 108 21.51 15.68 -7.69
CA PRO A 108 21.33 14.25 -7.90
C PRO A 108 19.85 13.95 -8.16
N SER A 109 19.59 12.90 -8.94
CA SER A 109 18.24 12.36 -9.04
C SER A 109 17.80 11.87 -7.66
N ARG A 110 16.53 12.10 -7.33
CA ARG A 110 15.99 11.86 -5.98
C ARG A 110 14.51 11.57 -6.01
N LEU A 111 14.01 10.93 -4.94
CA LEU A 111 12.58 10.82 -4.71
C LEU A 111 12.03 12.10 -4.06
N ALA A 112 10.78 12.39 -4.39
CA ALA A 112 9.95 13.40 -3.77
C ALA A 112 8.60 12.79 -3.42
N TYR A 113 7.88 13.39 -2.47
CA TYR A 113 6.59 12.94 -1.99
C TYR A 113 5.58 14.08 -2.08
N GLY A 114 4.73 14.05 -3.11
CA GLY A 114 3.90 15.20 -3.47
C GLY A 114 4.78 16.40 -3.84
N SER A 115 4.61 17.52 -3.13
CA SER A 115 5.44 18.72 -3.31
C SER A 115 6.68 18.77 -2.39
N LEU A 116 6.90 17.74 -1.56
CA LEU A 116 8.00 17.70 -0.60
C LEU A 116 9.18 16.91 -1.16
N THR A 117 10.39 17.36 -0.87
CA THR A 117 11.59 16.53 -1.00
C THR A 117 11.53 15.33 -0.05
N GLU A 118 12.32 14.28 -0.31
CA GLU A 118 12.42 13.14 0.61
C GLU A 118 12.78 13.58 2.04
N SER A 119 13.79 14.44 2.22
CA SER A 119 14.20 14.91 3.55
C SER A 119 13.14 15.77 4.24
N GLU A 120 12.39 16.60 3.50
CA GLU A 120 11.26 17.35 4.08
C GLU A 120 10.10 16.44 4.48
N PHE A 121 9.86 15.39 3.70
CA PHE A 121 8.88 14.37 4.06
C PHE A 121 9.33 13.61 5.31
N GLU A 122 10.59 13.15 5.36
CA GLU A 122 11.15 12.48 6.54
C GLU A 122 11.05 13.35 7.79
N ALA A 123 11.49 14.60 7.71
CA ALA A 123 11.46 15.54 8.84
C ALA A 123 10.05 15.82 9.37
N ARG A 124 9.02 15.71 8.53
CA ARG A 124 7.61 15.95 8.93
C ARG A 124 6.89 14.69 9.36
N PHE A 125 7.08 13.58 8.65
CA PHE A 125 6.22 12.40 8.75
C PHE A 125 6.88 11.24 9.48
N ILE A 126 8.21 11.17 9.51
CA ILE A 126 8.94 10.02 10.04
C ILE A 126 9.50 10.36 11.41
N ALA A 127 9.19 9.51 12.39
CA ALA A 127 9.82 9.54 13.69
C ALA A 127 10.43 8.17 13.97
N SER A 128 11.39 8.15 14.88
CA SER A 128 12.07 6.94 15.30
C SER A 128 11.93 6.74 16.81
N PHE A 129 11.86 5.48 17.21
CA PHE A 129 11.88 5.08 18.61
C PHE A 129 13.09 4.20 18.85
N GLY A 130 13.98 4.62 19.76
CA GLY A 130 15.11 3.83 20.21
C GLY A 130 14.67 2.86 21.32
N GLN A 131 14.89 1.56 21.11
CA GLN A 131 14.77 0.55 22.15
C GLN A 131 16.14 -0.04 22.46
N THR A 132 16.43 -0.20 23.76
CA THR A 132 17.53 -1.04 24.24
C THR A 132 16.91 -2.28 24.89
N ALA A 133 17.46 -3.46 24.61
CA ALA A 133 17.09 -4.66 25.36
C ALA A 133 17.68 -4.53 26.77
N ILE A 134 16.85 -4.72 27.80
CA ILE A 134 17.31 -4.75 29.19
C ILE A 134 17.74 -6.19 29.47
N GLU A 135 19.00 -6.39 29.86
CA GLU A 135 19.49 -7.70 30.29
C GLU A 135 18.94 -8.00 31.69
N PRO A 136 18.06 -9.02 31.87
CA PRO A 136 17.37 -9.26 33.14
C PRO A 136 18.32 -9.65 34.29
N SER A 137 19.50 -10.16 33.96
CA SER A 137 20.56 -10.53 34.92
C SER A 137 21.33 -9.35 35.49
N LEU A 138 21.46 -8.25 34.74
CA LEU A 138 22.35 -7.14 35.09
C LEU A 138 21.63 -5.81 35.35
N PHE A 139 20.31 -5.73 35.09
CA PHE A 139 19.57 -4.46 35.06
C PHE A 139 20.30 -3.38 34.23
N ALA A 140 21.06 -3.81 33.22
CA ALA A 140 21.85 -2.98 32.33
C ALA A 140 21.37 -3.19 30.89
N ALA A 141 21.66 -2.23 30.01
CA ALA A 141 21.44 -2.40 28.59
C ALA A 141 22.37 -3.49 28.07
N GLU A 142 21.84 -4.48 27.36
CA GLU A 142 22.66 -5.51 26.71
C GLU A 142 23.56 -4.83 25.65
N GLU A 143 24.85 -5.11 25.71
CA GLU A 143 25.85 -4.54 24.80
C GLU A 143 25.45 -4.89 23.34
N ALA A 144 25.43 -3.89 22.44
CA ALA A 144 24.97 -4.01 21.05
C ALA A 144 23.45 -4.23 20.79
N SER A 145 22.58 -4.00 21.77
CA SER A 145 21.11 -4.12 21.61
C SER A 145 20.37 -2.86 21.14
N LEU A 146 21.07 -1.76 20.82
CA LEU A 146 20.42 -0.55 20.32
C LEU A 146 19.75 -0.85 18.98
N HIS A 147 18.42 -0.81 18.97
CA HIS A 147 17.61 -0.88 17.77
C HIS A 147 16.75 0.36 17.70
N GLU A 148 16.94 1.13 16.64
CA GLU A 148 16.08 2.26 16.34
C GLU A 148 15.06 1.80 15.30
N THR A 149 13.80 2.12 15.52
CA THR A 149 12.73 1.72 14.60
C THR A 149 11.98 2.95 14.13
N GLU A 150 11.94 3.14 12.81
CA GLU A 150 11.18 4.21 12.19
C GLU A 150 9.69 3.86 12.06
N PHE A 151 8.85 4.87 12.13
CA PHE A 151 7.42 4.81 11.87
C PHE A 151 6.92 6.12 11.27
N ILE A 152 5.82 6.03 10.53
CA ILE A 152 5.06 7.18 10.05
C ILE A 152 4.16 7.67 11.19
N CYS A 153 4.28 8.94 11.55
CA CYS A 153 3.45 9.60 12.55
C CYS A 153 1.97 9.60 12.13
N ASP A 154 1.04 9.33 13.06
CA ASP A 154 -0.39 9.38 12.81
C ASP A 154 -0.96 10.80 12.79
N LYS A 155 -0.26 11.74 13.41
CA LYS A 155 -0.57 13.16 13.45
C LYS A 155 0.69 13.97 13.16
N ILE A 156 0.57 14.93 12.25
CA ILE A 156 1.69 15.74 11.78
C ILE A 156 1.58 17.14 12.38
N ARG A 157 2.64 17.59 13.05
CA ARG A 157 2.69 18.94 13.60
C ARG A 157 3.12 19.91 12.50
N CYS A 158 2.23 20.84 12.16
CA CYS A 158 2.48 21.88 11.16
C CYS A 158 2.36 23.24 11.86
N ASP A 159 3.52 23.86 12.13
CA ASP A 159 3.63 25.14 12.86
C ASP A 159 2.83 25.15 14.18
N SER A 160 1.67 25.82 14.17
CA SER A 160 0.75 25.98 15.28
C SER A 160 -0.42 24.98 15.31
N SER A 161 -0.50 24.08 14.34
CA SER A 161 -1.60 23.13 14.17
C SER A 161 -1.13 21.67 14.17
N VAL A 162 -2.06 20.76 14.42
CA VAL A 162 -1.84 19.32 14.29
C VAL A 162 -2.78 18.78 13.23
N GLN A 163 -2.22 18.25 12.15
CA GLN A 163 -2.96 17.67 11.05
C GLN A 163 -3.09 16.16 11.22
N GLN A 164 -4.29 15.64 11.01
CA GLN A 164 -4.56 14.21 11.02
C GLN A 164 -4.04 13.57 9.73
N LEU A 165 -3.24 12.51 9.85
CA LEU A 165 -2.82 11.73 8.69
C LEU A 165 -3.90 10.73 8.28
N TYR A 166 -4.08 10.57 6.97
CA TYR A 166 -4.91 9.53 6.37
C TYR A 166 -4.09 8.73 5.36
N PHE A 167 -4.58 7.56 4.99
CA PHE A 167 -4.09 6.77 3.87
C PHE A 167 -5.22 6.55 2.86
N ILE A 168 -4.97 6.89 1.61
CA ILE A 168 -5.91 6.70 0.50
C ILE A 168 -5.43 5.57 -0.42
N GLY A 169 -6.36 4.73 -0.84
CA GLY A 169 -6.16 3.69 -1.84
C GLY A 169 -7.49 3.18 -2.36
N TYR A 170 -7.46 2.07 -3.10
CA TYR A 170 -8.60 1.54 -3.82
C TYR A 170 -8.75 0.04 -3.64
N LEU A 171 -10.01 -0.39 -3.59
CA LEU A 171 -10.45 -1.77 -3.67
C LEU A 171 -11.07 -1.99 -5.05
N PHE A 172 -10.50 -2.92 -5.81
CA PHE A 172 -10.99 -3.29 -7.13
C PHE A 172 -11.69 -4.64 -7.01
N VAL A 173 -12.87 -4.72 -7.61
CA VAL A 173 -13.71 -5.91 -7.60
C VAL A 173 -14.04 -6.27 -9.04
N THR A 174 -13.73 -7.49 -9.48
CA THR A 174 -14.15 -7.97 -10.80
C THR A 174 -15.58 -8.48 -10.72
N GLY A 175 -16.42 -8.08 -11.69
CA GLY A 175 -17.85 -8.28 -11.62
C GLY A 175 -18.52 -7.38 -10.58
N GLU A 176 -19.83 -7.52 -10.42
CA GLU A 176 -20.58 -6.70 -9.46
C GLU A 176 -20.51 -7.24 -8.03
N MET A 177 -20.33 -8.56 -7.85
CA MET A 177 -20.42 -9.21 -6.55
C MET A 177 -19.66 -10.55 -6.56
N PRO A 178 -18.42 -10.59 -6.04
CA PRO A 178 -17.64 -11.81 -5.84
C PRO A 178 -18.40 -12.85 -5.02
N LYS A 179 -18.04 -14.12 -5.21
CA LYS A 179 -18.65 -15.22 -4.46
C LYS A 179 -17.60 -16.09 -3.81
N PHE A 180 -17.84 -16.44 -2.55
CA PHE A 180 -17.01 -17.41 -1.83
C PHE A 180 -17.91 -18.45 -1.16
N ASP A 181 -17.74 -19.72 -1.53
CA ASP A 181 -18.60 -20.83 -1.10
C ASP A 181 -20.10 -20.54 -1.30
N ASN A 182 -20.46 -20.04 -2.49
CA ASN A 182 -21.82 -19.62 -2.88
C ASN A 182 -22.42 -18.48 -2.05
N ARG A 183 -21.63 -17.79 -1.23
CA ARG A 183 -22.06 -16.60 -0.47
C ARG A 183 -21.61 -15.34 -1.20
N ASP A 184 -22.51 -14.40 -1.29
CA ASP A 184 -22.33 -13.15 -2.02
C ASP A 184 -21.55 -12.13 -1.17
N ILE A 185 -20.47 -11.60 -1.72
CA ILE A 185 -19.61 -10.62 -1.07
C ILE A 185 -19.80 -9.28 -1.79
N GLY A 186 -20.45 -8.32 -1.15
CA GLY A 186 -20.68 -7.00 -1.72
C GLY A 186 -20.12 -5.88 -0.86
N TRP A 187 -20.10 -4.66 -1.38
CA TRP A 187 -19.61 -3.49 -0.65
C TRP A 187 -20.45 -3.20 0.61
N GLU A 188 -21.75 -2.98 0.42
CA GLU A 188 -22.74 -2.69 1.48
C GLU A 188 -23.92 -3.68 1.48
N LYS A 189 -23.93 -4.62 0.53
CA LYS A 189 -24.98 -5.63 0.32
C LYS A 189 -24.36 -7.03 0.22
N GLY A 190 -25.21 -8.05 0.15
CA GLY A 190 -24.79 -9.46 0.12
C GLY A 190 -24.70 -10.07 1.52
N ASP A 191 -24.27 -11.34 1.58
CA ASP A 191 -24.08 -12.08 2.82
C ASP A 191 -22.94 -11.48 3.65
N TYR A 192 -21.90 -10.98 2.97
CA TYR A 192 -20.73 -10.33 3.57
C TYR A 192 -20.52 -8.94 3.02
N ARG A 193 -20.43 -7.95 3.92
CA ARG A 193 -20.30 -6.54 3.59
C ARG A 193 -18.86 -6.07 3.75
N LEU A 194 -18.18 -5.83 2.63
CA LEU A 194 -16.78 -5.42 2.60
C LEU A 194 -16.53 -4.13 3.38
N LYS A 195 -17.46 -3.16 3.33
CA LYS A 195 -17.32 -1.89 4.05
C LYS A 195 -17.27 -2.06 5.58
N GLU A 196 -18.02 -3.03 6.10
CA GLU A 196 -18.04 -3.38 7.52
C GLU A 196 -16.80 -4.21 7.91
N ILE A 197 -16.48 -5.23 7.11
CA ILE A 197 -15.33 -6.12 7.34
C ILE A 197 -14.01 -5.35 7.31
N LEU A 198 -13.88 -4.39 6.40
CA LEU A 198 -12.69 -3.56 6.22
C LEU A 198 -12.72 -2.27 7.07
N SER A 199 -13.71 -2.09 7.95
CA SER A 199 -13.89 -0.87 8.75
C SER A 199 -12.68 -0.53 9.64
N THR A 200 -11.97 -1.54 10.14
CA THR A 200 -10.73 -1.39 10.90
C THR A 200 -9.72 -2.43 10.44
N ILE A 201 -8.57 -1.97 9.95
CA ILE A 201 -7.48 -2.85 9.52
C ILE A 201 -6.22 -2.59 10.35
N TYR A 202 -5.36 -3.61 10.41
CA TYR A 202 -4.04 -3.52 11.04
C TYR A 202 -3.00 -3.89 9.99
N VAL A 203 -2.10 -2.96 9.69
CA VAL A 203 -1.02 -3.13 8.71
C VAL A 203 0.34 -3.12 9.40
N GLY A 204 1.32 -3.80 8.81
CA GLY A 204 2.68 -3.86 9.37
C GLY A 204 2.93 -5.04 10.31
N GLY A 205 4.19 -5.14 10.77
CA GLY A 205 4.70 -6.29 11.52
C GLY A 205 4.58 -6.19 13.04
N ASP A 206 4.55 -4.98 13.60
CA ASP A 206 4.49 -4.78 15.05
C ASP A 206 3.09 -4.34 15.47
N ARG A 207 2.26 -5.31 15.84
CA ARG A 207 0.87 -5.08 16.27
C ARG A 207 0.76 -4.91 17.79
N THR A 208 1.84 -5.20 18.50
CA THR A 208 1.90 -5.38 19.96
C THR A 208 1.76 -4.07 20.74
N TYR A 209 1.97 -2.92 20.07
CA TYR A 209 1.90 -1.58 20.68
C TYR A 209 0.87 -0.65 20.03
N GLY A 210 -0.15 -1.21 19.36
CA GLY A 210 -1.21 -0.41 18.71
C GLY A 210 -0.78 0.28 17.41
N ALA A 211 0.44 0.03 16.93
CA ALA A 211 0.92 0.52 15.65
C ALA A 211 0.18 -0.13 14.47
N GLY A 212 0.07 0.63 13.37
CA GLY A 212 -0.52 0.17 12.12
C GLY A 212 -2.04 0.07 12.12
N ARG A 213 -2.73 0.58 13.15
CA ARG A 213 -4.19 0.57 13.21
C ARG A 213 -4.80 1.69 12.38
N LEU A 214 -5.60 1.30 11.40
CA LEU A 214 -6.28 2.17 10.44
C LEU A 214 -7.80 2.00 10.55
N ARG A 215 -8.55 3.11 10.59
CA ARG A 215 -10.03 3.10 10.60
C ARG A 215 -10.58 3.73 9.33
N LEU A 216 -11.47 3.02 8.64
CA LEU A 216 -12.11 3.51 7.43
C LEU A 216 -12.99 4.72 7.74
N LYS A 217 -12.83 5.81 6.98
CA LYS A 217 -13.74 6.96 7.04
C LYS A 217 -14.96 6.65 6.19
N GLN A 218 -15.99 6.13 6.86
CA GLN A 218 -17.19 5.54 6.24
C GLN A 218 -17.91 6.47 5.26
N ASP A 219 -18.01 7.76 5.58
CA ASP A 219 -18.72 8.74 4.75
C ASP A 219 -17.89 9.23 3.55
N GLU A 220 -16.58 8.98 3.56
CA GLU A 220 -15.65 9.40 2.50
C GLU A 220 -15.10 8.22 1.69
N SER A 221 -15.53 6.99 2.02
CA SER A 221 -15.14 5.76 1.34
C SER A 221 -16.36 5.14 0.67
N GLY A 222 -16.23 4.76 -0.59
CA GLY A 222 -17.36 4.30 -1.39
C GLY A 222 -16.97 4.11 -2.85
N PRO A 223 -17.96 3.90 -3.75
CA PRO A 223 -17.70 3.74 -5.19
C PRO A 223 -16.84 4.88 -5.73
N LEU A 224 -15.96 4.58 -6.69
CA LEU A 224 -15.13 5.56 -7.37
C LEU A 224 -16.02 6.69 -7.90
N ARG A 225 -15.61 7.93 -7.63
CA ARG A 225 -16.40 9.12 -7.97
C ARG A 225 -16.65 9.18 -9.50
N PRO A 226 -17.72 9.85 -9.95
CA PRO A 226 -18.10 9.89 -11.37
C PRO A 226 -17.02 10.42 -12.33
N GLN A 227 -16.02 11.17 -11.85
CA GLN A 227 -14.88 11.57 -12.69
C GLN A 227 -14.01 10.37 -13.12
N GLY A 228 -14.13 9.21 -12.47
CA GLY A 228 -13.48 7.96 -12.88
C GLY A 228 -11.96 7.93 -12.72
N LEU A 229 -11.40 8.89 -11.98
CA LEU A 229 -9.95 9.00 -11.78
C LEU A 229 -9.52 8.29 -10.50
N LEU A 230 -8.60 7.34 -10.63
CA LEU A 230 -7.82 6.86 -9.50
C LEU A 230 -6.86 7.95 -9.06
N PHE A 231 -6.80 8.17 -7.74
CA PHE A 231 -5.90 9.11 -7.10
C PHE A 231 -6.03 10.56 -7.62
N ASP A 232 -7.21 10.91 -8.15
CA ASP A 232 -7.48 12.17 -8.85
C ASP A 232 -6.54 12.44 -10.06
N GLN A 233 -5.82 11.41 -10.54
CA GLN A 233 -4.76 11.56 -11.56
C GLN A 233 -4.88 10.60 -12.75
N TYR A 234 -5.37 9.38 -12.54
CA TYR A 234 -5.30 8.32 -13.56
C TYR A 234 -6.67 7.84 -13.98
N GLU A 235 -6.97 7.92 -15.28
CA GLU A 235 -8.17 7.31 -15.85
C GLU A 235 -8.15 5.79 -15.64
N PHE A 236 -9.27 5.27 -15.13
CA PHE A 236 -9.53 3.84 -15.06
C PHE A 236 -10.70 3.46 -15.97
N ASP A 237 -10.50 2.48 -16.84
CA ASP A 237 -11.56 1.90 -17.65
C ASP A 237 -12.19 0.69 -16.93
N PRO A 238 -13.42 0.80 -16.42
CA PRO A 238 -14.08 -0.28 -15.69
C PRO A 238 -14.46 -1.47 -16.58
N HIS A 239 -14.49 -1.34 -17.90
CA HIS A 239 -14.81 -2.48 -18.79
C HIS A 239 -13.62 -3.38 -19.05
N SER A 240 -12.42 -2.81 -19.04
CA SER A 240 -11.18 -3.51 -19.35
C SER A 240 -10.26 -3.70 -18.14
N GLY A 241 -10.47 -2.93 -17.06
CA GLY A 241 -9.54 -2.88 -15.92
C GLY A 241 -8.27 -2.10 -16.21
N ARG A 242 -8.27 -1.30 -17.29
CA ARG A 242 -7.10 -0.57 -17.77
C ARG A 242 -6.90 0.73 -17.00
N ILE A 243 -5.72 0.90 -16.41
CA ILE A 243 -5.22 2.12 -15.80
C ILE A 243 -4.38 2.85 -16.85
N LYS A 244 -4.75 4.07 -17.22
CA LYS A 244 -3.99 4.88 -18.18
C LYS A 244 -3.07 5.84 -17.42
N VAL A 245 -1.77 5.71 -17.68
CA VAL A 245 -0.75 6.57 -17.07
C VAL A 245 -0.17 7.47 -18.16
N PRO A 246 -0.31 8.81 -18.04
CA PRO A 246 0.28 9.76 -18.97
C PRO A 246 1.80 9.62 -19.07
N GLU A 247 2.40 10.25 -20.07
CA GLU A 247 3.86 10.40 -20.15
C GLU A 247 4.37 11.27 -18.98
N ARG A 248 5.57 10.95 -18.46
CA ARG A 248 6.22 11.66 -17.35
C ARG A 248 5.40 11.69 -16.05
N SER A 249 4.55 10.68 -15.86
CA SER A 249 3.78 10.48 -14.63
C SER A 249 4.33 9.31 -13.82
N PRO A 250 4.28 9.38 -12.48
CA PRO A 250 4.77 8.33 -11.61
C PRO A 250 3.86 7.11 -11.65
N ILE A 251 4.43 5.91 -11.71
CA ILE A 251 3.67 4.69 -11.41
C ILE A 251 3.35 4.64 -9.90
N LEU A 252 2.14 4.21 -9.55
CA LEU A 252 1.67 4.14 -8.15
C LEU A 252 1.58 2.70 -7.62
N ALA A 253 2.37 1.81 -8.21
CA ALA A 253 2.58 0.47 -7.73
C ALA A 253 3.93 -0.01 -8.27
N HIS A 254 4.39 -1.13 -7.73
CA HIS A 254 5.50 -1.81 -8.37
C HIS A 254 5.11 -2.31 -9.77
N VAL A 255 6.03 -2.22 -10.72
CA VAL A 255 5.88 -2.76 -12.08
C VAL A 255 7.10 -3.63 -12.41
N PRO A 256 6.94 -4.87 -12.89
CA PRO A 256 8.07 -5.70 -13.27
C PRO A 256 9.05 -5.00 -14.23
N CYS A 257 10.36 -5.16 -14.01
CA CYS A 257 11.42 -4.54 -14.82
C CYS A 257 11.52 -5.07 -16.27
N SER A 258 10.59 -5.92 -16.72
CA SER A 258 10.43 -6.24 -18.14
C SER A 258 9.98 -5.03 -18.97
N SER A 259 9.50 -3.95 -18.34
CA SER A 259 9.13 -2.72 -19.02
C SER A 259 10.35 -1.79 -19.18
N GLU A 260 10.82 -1.60 -20.41
CA GLU A 260 11.94 -0.71 -20.79
C GLU A 260 11.57 0.79 -20.76
N GLU A 261 10.30 1.12 -20.56
CA GLU A 261 9.76 2.49 -20.70
C GLU A 261 9.53 3.21 -19.37
N LEU A 262 10.30 2.84 -18.35
CA LEU A 262 10.25 3.44 -17.02
C LEU A 262 11.64 3.97 -16.62
N LYS A 263 11.65 5.07 -15.85
CA LYS A 263 12.86 5.66 -15.27
C LYS A 263 12.65 5.94 -13.79
N GLY A 264 13.54 5.43 -12.95
CA GLY A 264 13.50 5.62 -11.51
C GLY A 264 14.30 4.55 -10.79
N ASP A 265 13.92 4.26 -9.56
CA ASP A 265 14.50 3.16 -8.78
C ASP A 265 13.78 1.84 -9.04
N PHE A 266 14.51 0.74 -8.85
CA PHE A 266 13.99 -0.61 -8.88
C PHE A 266 14.43 -1.40 -7.65
N GLU A 267 13.60 -2.34 -7.21
CA GLU A 267 13.90 -3.19 -6.06
C GLU A 267 13.28 -4.59 -6.23
N PRO A 268 13.83 -5.61 -5.55
CA PRO A 268 13.13 -6.88 -5.36
C PRO A 268 12.00 -6.70 -4.35
N ILE A 269 10.82 -7.26 -4.64
CA ILE A 269 9.71 -7.27 -3.68
C ILE A 269 9.87 -8.51 -2.79
N VAL A 270 10.34 -8.29 -1.56
CA VAL A 270 10.48 -9.35 -0.56
C VAL A 270 9.34 -9.27 0.45
N SER A 271 8.81 -10.42 0.84
CA SER A 271 7.73 -10.52 1.81
C SER A 271 7.92 -11.72 2.73
N LEU A 272 7.21 -11.73 3.85
CA LEU A 272 7.17 -12.85 4.76
C LEU A 272 5.78 -13.48 4.73
N GLU A 273 5.70 -14.70 4.21
CA GLU A 273 4.48 -15.49 4.13
C GLU A 273 4.27 -16.34 5.38
N TYR A 274 3.06 -16.91 5.46
CA TYR A 274 2.72 -17.89 6.46
C TYR A 274 3.57 -19.16 6.27
N CYS A 275 4.19 -19.60 7.36
CA CYS A 275 4.88 -20.88 7.44
C CYS A 275 4.06 -21.83 8.31
N GLU A 276 3.70 -23.00 7.79
CA GLU A 276 2.94 -24.01 8.56
C GLU A 276 3.60 -24.37 9.90
N LYS A 277 4.93 -24.36 9.96
CA LYS A 277 5.68 -24.74 11.17
C LYS A 277 5.92 -23.59 12.15
N LYS A 278 5.96 -22.35 11.66
CA LYS A 278 6.41 -21.18 12.45
C LYS A 278 5.34 -20.09 12.58
N GLY A 279 4.23 -20.23 11.87
CA GLY A 279 3.15 -19.25 11.86
C GLY A 279 3.36 -18.10 10.86
N PRO A 280 2.62 -16.99 11.03
CA PRO A 280 2.59 -15.89 10.07
C PRO A 280 3.90 -15.11 10.03
N GLY A 281 4.33 -14.69 8.84
CA GLY A 281 5.47 -13.80 8.67
C GLY A 281 6.83 -14.46 8.89
N GLN A 282 6.95 -15.76 8.63
CA GLN A 282 8.16 -16.54 8.95
C GLN A 282 8.83 -17.16 7.73
N LYS A 283 8.17 -17.16 6.57
CA LYS A 283 8.73 -17.67 5.32
C LYS A 283 9.07 -16.51 4.38
N PRO A 284 10.35 -16.17 4.17
CA PRO A 284 10.70 -15.18 3.15
C PRO A 284 10.31 -15.71 1.77
N THR A 285 9.45 -14.97 1.10
CA THR A 285 9.04 -15.21 -0.28
C THR A 285 9.32 -13.95 -1.08
N VAL A 286 10.15 -14.08 -2.11
CA VAL A 286 10.40 -13.03 -3.09
C VAL A 286 9.28 -13.10 -4.13
N VAL A 287 8.53 -12.01 -4.31
CA VAL A 287 7.71 -11.87 -5.52
C VAL A 287 8.70 -11.70 -6.66
N SER A 288 8.65 -12.65 -7.60
CA SER A 288 9.68 -12.89 -8.62
C SER A 288 10.21 -11.63 -9.31
N GLY A 289 11.54 -11.49 -9.37
CA GLY A 289 12.21 -10.50 -10.23
C GLY A 289 12.37 -9.10 -9.62
N LEU A 290 13.07 -8.24 -10.37
CA LEU A 290 13.19 -6.82 -10.08
C LEU A 290 11.93 -6.08 -10.55
N HIS A 291 11.50 -5.10 -9.77
CA HIS A 291 10.37 -4.25 -10.11
C HIS A 291 10.77 -2.79 -9.98
N TRP A 292 10.33 -1.97 -10.93
CA TRP A 292 10.29 -0.53 -10.77
C TRP A 292 9.46 -0.16 -9.56
N THR A 293 9.97 0.76 -8.76
CA THR A 293 9.32 1.20 -7.52
C THR A 293 8.22 2.23 -7.80
N PRO A 294 7.18 2.31 -6.94
CA PRO A 294 6.28 3.45 -6.93
C PRO A 294 7.03 4.78 -6.95
N GLY A 295 6.66 5.66 -7.88
CA GLY A 295 7.32 6.94 -8.13
C GLY A 295 8.21 6.95 -9.37
N SER A 296 8.61 5.79 -9.89
CA SER A 296 9.29 5.71 -11.19
C SER A 296 8.41 6.32 -12.29
N LEU A 297 9.01 7.06 -13.21
CA LEU A 297 8.30 7.80 -14.25
C LEU A 297 8.15 6.98 -15.53
N THR A 298 6.97 7.06 -16.14
CA THR A 298 6.77 6.68 -17.52
C THR A 298 7.55 7.57 -18.47
N THR A 299 8.26 6.98 -19.43
CA THR A 299 8.94 7.74 -20.50
C THR A 299 8.00 8.07 -21.66
N LYS A 300 6.88 7.35 -21.77
CA LYS A 300 5.80 7.54 -22.74
C LYS A 300 4.46 7.20 -22.08
N LYS A 301 3.34 7.63 -22.67
CA LYS A 301 2.01 7.20 -22.22
C LYS A 301 1.94 5.67 -22.20
N LYS A 302 1.54 5.10 -21.06
CA LYS A 302 1.50 3.65 -20.85
C LYS A 302 0.18 3.23 -20.22
N SER A 303 -0.12 1.94 -20.28
CA SER A 303 -1.32 1.38 -19.67
C SER A 303 -0.98 0.15 -18.87
N PHE A 304 -1.64 0.01 -17.73
CA PHE A 304 -1.42 -1.07 -16.79
C PHE A 304 -2.75 -1.72 -16.38
N SER A 305 -2.69 -2.94 -15.88
CA SER A 305 -3.76 -3.57 -15.09
C SER A 305 -3.29 -3.76 -13.66
N ILE A 306 -4.24 -3.86 -12.73
CA ILE A 306 -3.94 -4.31 -11.38
C ILE A 306 -3.82 -5.84 -11.36
N GLY A 307 -2.66 -6.33 -10.95
CA GLY A 307 -2.35 -7.74 -10.78
C GLY A 307 -2.36 -8.17 -9.31
N ALA A 308 -1.84 -9.37 -9.07
CA ALA A 308 -1.75 -9.93 -7.73
C ALA A 308 -0.99 -9.01 -6.76
N TYR A 309 -1.46 -8.93 -5.52
CA TYR A 309 -0.88 -8.09 -4.47
C TYR A 309 -0.86 -6.58 -4.78
N GLY A 310 -1.66 -6.13 -5.75
CA GLY A 310 -1.73 -4.74 -6.19
C GLY A 310 -0.56 -4.31 -7.06
N ILE A 311 0.28 -5.24 -7.52
CA ILE A 311 1.37 -4.98 -8.46
C ILE A 311 0.75 -4.63 -9.82
N TRP A 312 1.33 -3.67 -10.52
CA TRP A 312 0.87 -3.30 -11.85
C TRP A 312 1.55 -4.15 -12.92
N GLU A 313 0.75 -4.66 -13.83
CA GLU A 313 1.20 -5.41 -14.99
C GLU A 313 0.97 -4.59 -16.25
N GLU A 314 1.87 -4.68 -17.23
CA GLU A 314 1.69 -3.98 -18.49
C GLU A 314 0.44 -4.48 -19.19
N TYR A 315 -0.47 -3.56 -19.51
CA TYR A 315 -1.74 -3.90 -20.13
C TYR A 315 -1.50 -4.30 -21.59
N LYS A 316 -1.68 -5.59 -21.90
CA LYS A 316 -1.66 -6.09 -23.26
C LYS A 316 -3.09 -6.13 -23.79
N GLU A 317 -3.38 -5.36 -24.83
CA GLU A 317 -4.62 -5.55 -25.57
C GLU A 317 -4.60 -6.95 -26.17
N GLU A 318 -5.57 -7.80 -25.83
CA GLU A 318 -5.77 -9.06 -26.52
C GLU A 318 -6.00 -8.73 -27.99
N ARG A 319 -5.04 -9.08 -28.85
CA ARG A 319 -5.27 -9.09 -30.29
C ARG A 319 -6.34 -10.13 -30.55
N SER A 320 -7.57 -9.68 -30.74
CA SER A 320 -8.64 -10.45 -31.35
C SER A 320 -8.10 -11.02 -32.66
N HIS A 321 -7.75 -12.32 -32.66
CA HIS A 321 -7.48 -13.04 -33.89
C HIS A 321 -8.84 -13.21 -34.57
N GLY A 322 -9.09 -12.35 -35.56
CA GLY A 322 -10.19 -12.53 -36.50
C GLY A 322 -9.94 -13.66 -37.48
#